data_AF-A0A3R6NWL6-F1
#
_entry.id   AF-A0A3R6NWL6-F1
#
_cell.length_a   1.000
_cell.length_b   1.000
_cell.length_c   1.000
_cell.angle_alpha   90.00
_cell.angle_beta   90.00
_cell.angle_gamma   90.00
#
_symmetry.space_group_name_H-M   'P 1'
#
loop_
_entity.id
_entity.type
_entity.pdbx_description
1 polymer ?
#
loop_
_entity_poly.entity_id
_entity_poly.type
_entity_poly.pdbx_seq_one_letter_code
_entity_poly.pdbx_strand_id
1 'polypeptide(L)'
;MKFYKDRKEDIGSSDVAALALIGPKPKEGLRAQILNFGEDGCYSAYIVDDPEVEIPNHYKKITEFCKWMEVYDDDGLCKKYYAEKINVYRAGEYGCIIQLLPE
;
A
#
# COMPACT_ATOMS: atom_id res chain seq x y z
N MET A 1 -23.09 -1.26 1.91
CA MET A 1 -21.98 -2.20 2.19
C MET A 1 -20.78 -1.65 1.45
N LYS A 2 -19.76 -1.17 2.17
CA LYS A 2 -18.57 -0.63 1.51
C LYS A 2 -17.86 -1.77 0.78
N PHE A 3 -17.35 -1.49 -0.41
CA PHE A 3 -16.60 -2.43 -1.22
C PHE A 3 -15.17 -1.92 -1.36
N TYR A 4 -14.20 -2.83 -1.40
CA TYR A 4 -12.79 -2.42 -1.42
C TYR A 4 -12.44 -1.53 -2.61
N LYS A 5 -13.20 -1.56 -3.72
CA LYS A 5 -12.94 -0.72 -4.91
C LYS A 5 -13.56 0.68 -4.87
N ASP A 6 -14.22 1.06 -3.77
CA ASP A 6 -14.96 2.33 -3.69
C ASP A 6 -14.04 3.56 -3.76
N ARG A 7 -12.80 3.43 -3.28
CA ARG A 7 -11.78 4.49 -3.29
C ARG A 7 -10.50 3.97 -3.93
N LYS A 8 -10.06 4.64 -4.98
CA LYS A 8 -8.82 4.33 -5.70
C LYS A 8 -7.95 5.58 -5.78
N GLU A 9 -6.67 5.43 -5.48
CA GLU A 9 -5.69 6.51 -5.53
C GLU A 9 -4.50 6.11 -6.39
N ASP A 10 -3.97 7.05 -7.16
CA ASP A 10 -2.63 6.96 -7.74
C ASP A 10 -1.58 6.94 -6.61
N ILE A 11 -0.57 6.09 -6.72
CA ILE A 11 0.46 5.93 -5.68
C ILE A 11 1.89 6.10 -6.21
N GLY A 12 2.06 6.59 -7.43
CA GLY A 12 3.36 6.79 -8.08
C GLY A 12 3.57 5.94 -9.34
N SER A 13 4.68 6.17 -10.02
CA SER A 13 5.05 5.47 -11.26
C SER A 13 6.53 5.11 -11.30
N SER A 14 6.87 3.97 -11.86
CA SER A 14 8.28 3.54 -11.93
C SER A 14 8.61 2.79 -13.21
N ASP A 15 9.78 3.09 -13.76
CA ASP A 15 10.40 2.44 -14.92
C ASP A 15 11.14 1.13 -14.54
N VAL A 16 11.14 0.76 -13.25
CA VAL A 16 11.76 -0.48 -12.73
C VAL A 16 10.77 -1.40 -12.01
N ALA A 17 9.48 -1.25 -12.29
CA ALA A 17 8.41 -2.09 -11.76
C ALA A 17 8.34 -2.12 -10.22
N ALA A 18 8.71 -1.05 -9.51
CA ALA A 18 8.72 -1.07 -8.05
C ALA A 18 8.45 0.32 -7.42
N LEU A 19 7.85 0.30 -6.22
CA LEU A 19 7.76 1.47 -5.34
C LEU A 19 8.46 1.18 -4.00
N ALA A 20 8.99 2.20 -3.35
CA ALA A 20 9.53 2.08 -2.00
C ALA A 20 8.52 2.56 -0.96
N LEU A 21 8.20 1.69 -0.01
CA LEU A 21 7.35 2.02 1.14
C LEU A 21 8.23 2.25 2.36
N ILE A 22 8.09 3.39 3.02
CA ILE A 22 8.89 3.74 4.19
C ILE A 22 7.95 4.02 5.36
N GLY A 23 8.24 3.46 6.53
CA GLY A 23 7.44 3.69 7.72
C GLY A 23 7.91 2.92 8.95
N PRO A 24 7.33 3.21 10.13
CA PRO A 24 7.53 2.41 11.32
C PRO A 24 6.84 1.05 11.13
N LYS A 25 7.56 -0.04 11.36
CA LYS A 25 6.98 -1.38 11.47
C LYS A 25 6.86 -1.78 12.94
N PRO A 26 5.78 -2.47 13.36
CA PRO A 26 5.63 -2.95 14.73
C PRO A 26 6.85 -3.76 15.19
N LYS A 27 7.44 -3.38 16.33
CA LYS A 27 8.61 -4.04 16.94
C LYS A 27 9.92 -4.00 16.13
N GLU A 28 9.93 -3.41 14.94
CA GLU A 28 11.11 -3.30 14.09
C GLU A 28 11.61 -1.85 13.97
N GLY A 29 10.78 -0.86 14.27
CA GLY A 29 11.11 0.55 14.11
C GLY A 29 11.04 0.98 12.64
N LEU A 30 11.78 2.03 12.27
CA LEU A 30 11.76 2.56 10.90
C LEU A 30 12.33 1.53 9.90
N ARG A 31 11.56 1.21 8.86
CA ARG A 31 11.94 0.26 7.80
C ARG A 31 11.51 0.76 6.43
N ALA A 32 12.28 0.34 5.43
CA ALA A 32 11.87 0.38 4.03
C ALA A 32 11.38 -1.00 3.59
N GLN A 33 10.39 -1.03 2.71
CA GLN A 33 9.87 -2.21 2.04
C GLN A 33 9.74 -1.91 0.55
N ILE A 34 10.40 -2.70 -0.29
CA ILE A 34 10.17 -2.62 -1.74
C ILE A 34 8.85 -3.33 -2.06
N LEU A 35 7.99 -2.63 -2.81
CA LEU A 35 6.73 -3.11 -3.33
C LEU A 35 6.90 -3.37 -4.83
N ASN A 36 7.15 -4.64 -5.19
CA ASN A 36 7.32 -5.03 -6.59
C ASN A 36 5.98 -5.16 -7.33
N PHE A 37 6.00 -4.73 -8.58
CA PHE A 37 4.96 -4.89 -9.59
C PHE A 37 5.44 -5.81 -10.70
N GLY A 38 4.52 -6.18 -11.58
CA GLY A 38 4.80 -7.11 -12.67
C GLY A 38 5.44 -6.45 -13.88
N GLU A 39 5.12 -5.18 -14.11
CA GLU A 39 5.56 -4.36 -15.24
C GLU A 39 5.80 -2.92 -14.75
N ASP A 40 6.53 -2.13 -15.54
CA ASP A 40 6.70 -0.69 -15.33
C ASP A 40 5.39 0.09 -15.56
N GLY A 41 5.39 1.37 -15.18
CA GLY A 41 4.30 2.30 -15.41
C GLY A 41 3.70 2.91 -14.13
N CYS A 42 2.45 3.38 -14.24
CA CYS A 42 1.73 4.02 -13.14
C CYS A 42 0.97 3.01 -12.28
N TYR A 43 1.08 3.15 -10.96
CA TYR A 43 0.42 2.26 -10.01
C TYR A 43 -0.67 2.98 -9.25
N SER A 44 -1.67 2.21 -8.85
CA SER A 44 -2.76 2.71 -8.03
C SER A 44 -3.13 1.69 -6.96
N ALA A 45 -3.56 2.18 -5.81
CA ALA A 45 -4.06 1.35 -4.73
C ALA A 45 -5.55 1.63 -4.52
N TYR A 46 -6.28 0.57 -4.20
CA TYR A 46 -7.56 0.74 -3.53
C TYR A 46 -7.33 1.02 -2.05
N ILE A 47 -7.99 2.05 -1.53
CA ILE A 47 -7.84 2.48 -0.13
C ILE A 47 -9.03 1.97 0.66
N VAL A 48 -8.76 1.18 1.70
CA VAL A 48 -9.79 0.56 2.54
C VAL A 48 -9.63 1.09 3.96
N ASP A 49 -10.58 1.89 4.42
CA ASP A 49 -10.57 2.51 5.76
C ASP A 49 -11.60 1.90 6.72
N ASP A 50 -12.30 0.85 6.28
CA ASP A 50 -13.34 0.18 7.03
C ASP A 50 -12.87 -1.24 7.42
N PRO A 51 -12.76 -1.56 8.72
CA PRO A 51 -12.31 -2.87 9.19
C PRO A 51 -13.27 -4.01 8.81
N GLU A 52 -14.53 -3.73 8.48
CA GLU A 52 -15.51 -4.74 8.08
C GLU A 52 -15.35 -5.16 6.61
N VAL A 53 -14.56 -4.42 5.82
CA VAL A 53 -14.33 -4.74 4.40
C VAL A 53 -13.31 -5.87 4.29
N GLU A 54 -13.77 -7.03 3.83
CA GLU A 54 -12.92 -8.18 3.55
C GLU A 54 -12.02 -7.93 2.32
N ILE A 55 -10.72 -8.22 2.50
CA ILE A 55 -9.75 -8.21 1.40
C ILE A 55 -9.83 -9.54 0.65
N PRO A 56 -10.03 -9.55 -0.69
CA PRO A 56 -10.16 -10.79 -1.43
C PRO A 56 -8.93 -11.71 -1.32
N ASN A 57 -9.14 -13.01 -1.19
CA ASN A 57 -8.07 -14.01 -0.94
C ASN A 57 -6.96 -14.08 -2.01
N HIS A 58 -7.19 -13.56 -3.22
CA HIS A 58 -6.14 -13.51 -4.26
C HIS A 58 -5.10 -12.40 -4.01
N TYR A 59 -5.40 -11.46 -3.11
CA TYR A 59 -4.44 -10.49 -2.61
C TYR A 59 -3.59 -11.09 -1.48
N LYS A 60 -2.28 -10.93 -1.57
CA LYS A 60 -1.33 -11.35 -0.54
C LYS A 60 -0.86 -10.15 0.24
N LYS A 61 -0.88 -10.25 1.57
CA LYS A 61 -0.29 -9.22 2.45
C LYS A 61 1.22 -9.22 2.26
N ILE A 62 1.76 -8.08 1.87
CA ILE A 62 3.20 -7.87 1.67
C ILE A 62 3.84 -7.34 2.94
N THR A 63 3.18 -6.39 3.60
CA THR A 63 3.76 -5.75 4.77
C THR A 63 2.73 -5.08 5.67
N GLU A 64 3.18 -4.68 6.85
CA GLU A 64 2.43 -3.92 7.84
C GLU A 64 3.31 -2.80 8.40
N PHE A 65 2.78 -1.59 8.38
CA PHE A 65 3.34 -0.41 9.05
C PHE A 65 2.38 0.08 10.14
N CYS A 66 2.87 0.93 11.03
CA CYS A 66 2.08 1.61 12.05
C CYS A 66 2.37 3.11 12.09
N LYS A 67 1.39 3.90 12.54
CA LYS A 67 1.36 5.37 12.60
C LYS A 67 1.40 6.07 11.24
N TRP A 68 2.38 5.77 10.40
CA TRP A 68 2.50 6.37 9.07
C TRP A 68 3.19 5.46 8.06
N MET A 69 2.95 5.71 6.77
CA MET A 69 3.66 5.11 5.66
C MET A 69 3.80 6.14 4.54
N GLU A 70 5.00 6.28 4.01
CA GLU A 70 5.31 7.08 2.84
C GLU A 70 5.55 6.16 1.64
N VAL A 71 5.11 6.60 0.46
CA VAL A 71 5.32 5.90 -0.81
C VAL A 71 6.22 6.77 -1.68
N TYR A 72 7.30 6.17 -2.15
CA TYR A 72 8.26 6.79 -3.04
C TYR A 72 8.32 6.04 -4.37
N ASP A 73 8.45 6.80 -5.44
CA ASP A 73 8.76 6.33 -6.78
C ASP A 73 10.13 6.81 -7.24
N ASP A 74 10.37 6.76 -8.55
CA ASP A 74 11.66 7.10 -9.15
C ASP A 74 12.00 8.61 -9.01
N ASP A 75 10.98 9.47 -8.89
CA ASP A 75 11.13 10.93 -8.80
C ASP A 75 11.09 11.44 -7.35
N GLY A 76 10.50 10.67 -6.43
CA GLY A 76 10.53 10.96 -5.01
C GLY A 76 9.25 10.59 -4.28
N LEU A 77 8.84 11.42 -3.32
CA LEU A 77 7.69 11.15 -2.46
C LEU A 77 6.37 11.38 -3.21
N CYS A 78 5.54 10.34 -3.35
CA CYS A 78 4.24 10.41 -4.02
C CYS A 78 3.07 10.58 -3.03
N LYS A 79 3.09 9.80 -1.95
CA LYS A 79 1.97 9.71 -0.98
C LYS A 79 2.43 9.56 0.45
N LYS A 80 1.56 10.02 1.37
CA LYS A 80 1.66 9.75 2.81
C LYS A 80 0.32 9.23 3.32
N TYR A 81 0.39 8.17 4.10
CA TYR A 81 -0.75 7.57 4.78
C TYR A 81 -0.53 7.59 6.28
N TYR A 82 -1.61 7.78 7.04
CA TYR A 82 -1.61 7.79 8.50
C TYR A 82 -2.71 6.88 9.00
N ALA A 83 -2.35 5.92 9.85
CA ALA A 83 -3.27 5.03 10.54
C ALA A 83 -2.54 4.31 11.67
N GLU A 84 -3.27 3.76 12.63
CA GLU A 84 -2.67 2.94 13.69
C GLU A 84 -2.05 1.67 13.11
N LYS A 85 -2.74 1.06 12.14
CA LYS A 85 -2.27 -0.08 11.37
C LYS A 85 -2.48 0.15 9.88
N ILE A 86 -1.41 -0.02 9.11
CA ILE A 86 -1.39 0.14 7.65
C ILE A 86 -0.97 -1.20 7.05
N ASN A 87 -1.90 -1.92 6.45
CA ASN A 87 -1.61 -3.17 5.74
C ASN A 87 -1.51 -2.91 4.24
N VAL A 88 -0.50 -3.49 3.59
CA VAL A 88 -0.35 -3.39 2.13
C VAL A 88 -0.45 -4.78 1.51
N TYR A 89 -1.29 -4.89 0.48
CA TYR A 89 -1.56 -6.15 -0.23
C TYR A 89 -1.31 -6.00 -1.73
N ARG A 90 -0.89 -7.10 -2.39
CA ARG A 90 -0.66 -7.17 -3.84
C ARG A 90 -1.35 -8.36 -4.48
N ALA A 91 -1.78 -8.18 -5.73
CA ALA A 91 -2.24 -9.24 -6.64
C ALA A 91 -1.98 -8.88 -8.12
N GLY A 92 -1.63 -9.88 -8.94
CA GLY A 92 -1.38 -9.69 -10.38
C GLY A 92 -0.31 -8.63 -10.68
N GLU A 93 -0.32 -8.10 -11.90
CA GLU A 93 0.70 -7.15 -12.36
C GLU A 93 0.64 -5.81 -11.62
N TYR A 94 -0.56 -5.20 -11.50
CA TYR A 94 -0.73 -3.83 -10.99
C TYR A 94 -1.60 -3.72 -9.71
N GLY A 95 -2.24 -4.80 -9.25
CA GLY A 95 -3.24 -4.72 -8.19
C GLY A 95 -2.64 -4.44 -6.81
N CYS A 96 -3.00 -3.32 -6.18
CA CYS A 96 -2.57 -2.96 -4.84
C CYS A 96 -3.76 -2.56 -3.96
N ILE A 97 -3.72 -2.94 -2.68
CA ILE A 97 -4.67 -2.47 -1.66
C ILE A 97 -3.87 -1.94 -0.47
N ILE A 98 -4.22 -0.74 -0.01
CA ILE A 98 -3.71 -0.15 1.23
C ILE A 98 -4.89 -0.06 2.20
N GLN A 99 -4.82 -0.82 3.28
CA GLN A 99 -5.83 -0.82 4.33
C GLN A 99 -5.35 0.04 5.50
N LEU A 100 -6.16 1.02 5.89
CA LEU A 100 -5.90 1.99 6.95
C LEU A 100 -6.87 1.72 8.10
N LEU A 101 -6.39 1.11 9.18
CA LEU A 101 -7.25 0.71 10.28
C LEU A 101 -7.03 1.58 11.53
N PRO A 102 -8.10 1.86 12.30
CA PRO A 102 -7.97 2.33 13.67
C PRO A 102 -7.37 1.22 14.57
N GLU A 103 -7.07 1.57 15.82
CA GLU A 103 -6.60 0.64 16.87
C GLU A 103 -7.51 -0.58 17.05
#